data_AF-A0A2N1DHI8-F1
#
_entry.id   AF-A0A2N1DHI8-F1
#
_cell.length_a   1.000
_cell.length_b   1.000
_cell.length_c   1.000
_cell.angle_alpha   90.00
_cell.angle_beta   90.00
_cell.angle_gamma   90.00
#
_symmetry.space_group_name_H-M   'P 1'
#
loop_
_entity.id
_entity.type
_entity.pdbx_description
1 polymer ?
#
loop_
_entity_poly.entity_id
_entity_poly.type
_entity_poly.pdbx_seq_one_letter_code
_entity_poly.pdbx_strand_id
1 'polypeptide(L)'
;MTPAATLPSQLNTTAILLVLALGTFILGLSEFSMMPMLPLISETFASTPSQSGYAISAYAIGVVVGAPILMLTTANMKKRHALVIFLTLMFIANGLSAMATSLEQLIVFRFLSGLPHGAYFGAAILLAADIAPQDKRASYISKVFMGLTIATIVGVPIVTLVGQNLSWRYCLAGASALALVALVCVYVVVPKIENSQPSNLINEFGVLKNKLVWSILGIVIIGFGGVFCIYTYIADTILVVTETPAYTISIAMVMFGIGCTLGNYVLGKAADRAALNTTGIALISMIIFSLAYVSASHNIWLLYAVIFFIGCSLGLATLIQTLLMDVSPNGHAMIGALVQCAFNIANAIGPWVGGMVIAQGVLPNETGYVAAVLFTGGLIMWLLSYLQMNNKNAQLEQCPA
;
A
#
# COMPACT_ATOMS: atom_id res chain seq x y z
N MET A 1 -7.21 13.60 -48.07
CA MET A 1 -6.16 14.00 -47.13
C MET A 1 -6.82 14.73 -45.99
N THR A 2 -7.13 14.02 -44.90
CA THR A 2 -7.60 14.63 -43.66
C THR A 2 -6.46 15.45 -43.04
N PRO A 3 -6.70 16.68 -42.58
CA PRO A 3 -5.64 17.48 -41.98
C PRO A 3 -5.16 16.78 -40.71
N ALA A 4 -3.84 16.58 -40.62
CA ALA A 4 -3.18 16.09 -39.42
C ALA A 4 -3.57 17.01 -38.26
N ALA A 5 -4.25 16.45 -37.26
CA ALA A 5 -4.51 17.14 -36.01
C ALA A 5 -3.15 17.59 -35.43
N THR A 6 -2.92 18.90 -35.43
CA THR A 6 -1.77 19.51 -34.77
C THR A 6 -1.82 19.11 -33.29
N LEU A 7 -0.91 18.23 -32.86
CA LEU A 7 -0.69 17.91 -31.46
C LEU A 7 -0.51 19.23 -30.68
N PRO A 8 -1.36 19.54 -29.68
CA PRO A 8 -1.22 20.77 -28.91
C PRO A 8 0.17 20.80 -28.25
N SER A 9 0.76 21.99 -28.22
CA SER A 9 2.00 22.40 -27.52
C SER A 9 2.63 21.32 -26.64
N GLN A 10 3.88 20.92 -26.93
CA GLN A 10 4.68 19.92 -26.19
C GLN A 10 4.20 19.75 -24.74
N LEU A 11 3.43 18.70 -24.50
CA LEU A 11 2.99 18.31 -23.17
C LEU A 11 4.23 18.29 -22.27
N ASN A 12 4.23 19.08 -21.19
CA ASN A 12 5.31 19.05 -20.21
C ASN A 12 5.16 17.76 -19.39
N THR A 13 5.57 16.66 -20.00
CA THR A 13 5.49 15.30 -19.48
C THR A 13 6.16 15.19 -18.12
N THR A 14 7.29 15.88 -17.93
CA THR A 14 7.98 15.92 -16.63
C THR A 14 7.11 16.54 -15.55
N ALA A 15 6.46 17.68 -15.84
CA ALA A 15 5.55 18.32 -14.89
C ALA A 15 4.34 17.41 -14.58
N ILE A 16 3.76 16.75 -15.58
CA ILE A 16 2.66 15.79 -15.36
C ILE A 16 3.11 14.66 -14.43
N LEU A 17 4.25 14.03 -14.70
CA LEU A 17 4.75 12.93 -13.87
C LEU A 17 5.05 13.37 -12.44
N LEU A 18 5.62 14.57 -12.23
CA LEU A 18 5.86 15.13 -10.90
C LEU A 18 4.55 15.35 -10.13
N VAL A 19 3.53 15.88 -10.79
CA VAL A 19 2.22 16.11 -10.16
C VAL A 19 1.52 14.79 -9.83
N LEU A 20 1.63 13.77 -10.70
CA LEU A 20 1.10 12.45 -10.41
C LEU A 20 1.84 11.78 -9.24
N ALA A 21 3.17 11.89 -9.22
CA ALA A 21 4.01 11.41 -8.12
C ALA A 21 3.74 12.16 -6.81
N LEU A 22 3.38 13.45 -6.85
CA LEU A 22 2.96 14.18 -5.65
C LEU A 22 1.71 13.56 -5.04
N GLY A 23 0.73 13.15 -5.85
CA GLY A 23 -0.45 12.47 -5.33
C GLY A 23 -0.14 11.10 -4.70
N THR A 24 0.73 10.29 -5.31
CA THR A 24 1.14 9.01 -4.70
C THR A 24 2.00 9.20 -3.44
N PHE A 25 2.77 10.29 -3.37
CA PHE A 25 3.45 10.70 -2.14
C PHE A 25 2.44 11.01 -1.02
N ILE A 26 1.39 11.77 -1.32
CA ILE A 26 0.34 12.11 -0.33
C ILE A 26 -0.41 10.84 0.13
N LEU A 27 -0.67 9.90 -0.78
CA LEU A 27 -1.27 8.61 -0.43
C LEU A 27 -0.41 7.83 0.56
N GLY A 28 0.90 7.71 0.29
CA GLY A 28 1.83 7.07 1.20
C GLY A 28 1.91 7.77 2.55
N LEU A 29 1.93 9.11 2.55
CA LEU A 29 1.96 9.90 3.77
C LEU A 29 0.70 9.68 4.61
N SER A 30 -0.49 9.75 4.00
CA SER A 30 -1.77 9.57 4.71
C SER A 30 -2.01 8.13 5.18
N GLU A 31 -1.53 7.14 4.43
CA GLU A 31 -1.66 5.72 4.81
C GLU A 31 -0.73 5.38 5.97
N PHE A 32 0.58 5.63 5.81
CA PHE A 32 1.60 5.06 6.67
C PHE A 32 1.96 5.93 7.87
N SER A 33 1.64 7.23 7.87
CA SER A 33 1.96 8.10 9.02
C SER A 33 1.20 7.74 10.29
N MET A 34 -0.01 7.17 10.20
CA MET A 34 -0.80 6.86 11.41
C MET A 34 -0.22 5.74 12.27
N MET A 35 0.57 4.83 11.68
CA MET A 35 1.16 3.70 12.37
C MET A 35 2.21 4.13 13.41
N PRO A 36 3.28 4.88 13.08
CA PRO A 36 4.23 5.35 14.09
C PRO A 36 3.65 6.38 15.06
N MET A 37 2.48 6.96 14.74
CA MET A 37 1.80 7.97 15.56
C MET A 37 0.70 7.37 16.44
N LEU A 38 0.51 6.05 16.40
CA LEU A 38 -0.53 5.34 17.14
C LEU A 38 -0.52 5.63 18.65
N PRO A 39 0.65 5.72 19.33
CA PRO A 39 0.68 6.08 20.75
C PRO A 39 0.14 7.49 21.02
N LEU A 40 0.46 8.47 20.14
CA LEU A 40 0.01 9.86 20.27
C LEU A 40 -1.51 9.99 20.08
N ILE A 41 -2.07 9.20 19.17
CA ILE A 41 -3.52 9.14 18.93
C ILE A 41 -4.21 8.53 20.15
N SER A 42 -3.66 7.44 20.68
CA SER A 42 -4.17 6.76 21.87
C SER A 42 -4.19 7.68 23.08
N GLU A 43 -3.12 8.45 23.29
CA GLU A 43 -3.04 9.48 24.32
C GLU A 43 -4.10 10.58 24.11
N THR A 44 -4.23 11.10 22.88
CA THR A 44 -5.16 12.21 22.57
C THR A 44 -6.61 11.87 22.87
N PHE A 45 -7.03 10.62 22.61
CA PHE A 45 -8.42 10.18 22.80
C PHE A 45 -8.62 9.33 24.06
N ALA A 46 -7.60 9.19 24.91
CA ALA A 46 -7.60 8.31 26.07
C ALA A 46 -8.08 6.87 25.73
N SER A 47 -7.62 6.36 24.58
CA SER A 47 -7.97 5.04 24.04
C SER A 47 -6.81 4.07 24.14
N THR A 48 -7.08 2.77 24.02
CA THR A 48 -6.03 1.75 23.95
C THR A 48 -5.40 1.72 22.54
N PRO A 49 -4.16 1.21 22.39
CA PRO A 49 -3.55 1.02 21.06
C PRO A 49 -4.42 0.18 20.13
N SER A 50 -5.11 -0.83 20.67
CA SER A 50 -6.06 -1.67 19.93
C SER A 50 -7.22 -0.87 19.35
N GLN A 51 -7.83 0.01 20.14
CA GLN A 51 -8.93 0.87 19.70
C GLN A 51 -8.45 1.90 18.66
N SER A 52 -7.31 2.54 18.90
CA SER A 52 -6.70 3.48 17.97
C SER A 52 -6.34 2.81 16.64
N GLY A 53 -5.97 1.53 16.67
CA GLY A 53 -5.66 0.71 15.49
C GLY A 53 -6.83 0.59 14.51
N TYR A 54 -8.08 0.74 14.98
CA TYR A 54 -9.25 0.75 14.10
C TYR A 54 -9.23 1.91 13.10
N ALA A 55 -8.59 3.04 13.41
CA ALA A 55 -8.44 4.16 12.49
C ALA A 55 -7.52 3.81 11.29
N ILE A 56 -6.58 2.88 11.49
CA ILE A 56 -5.70 2.35 10.42
C ILE A 56 -6.48 1.34 9.59
N SER A 57 -7.13 0.36 10.24
CA SER A 57 -7.96 -0.63 9.54
C SER A 57 -9.09 0.02 8.74
N ALA A 58 -9.72 1.07 9.27
CA ALA A 58 -10.80 1.78 8.58
C ALA A 58 -10.34 2.45 7.28
N TYR A 59 -9.15 3.06 7.26
CA TYR A 59 -8.56 3.59 6.03
C TYR A 59 -8.36 2.49 4.99
N ALA A 60 -7.79 1.37 5.41
CA ALA A 60 -7.52 0.24 4.53
C ALA A 60 -8.82 -0.38 3.97
N ILE A 61 -9.87 -0.53 4.79
CA ILE A 61 -11.21 -0.92 4.35
C ILE A 61 -11.78 0.13 3.37
N GLY A 62 -11.56 1.41 3.64
CA GLY A 62 -11.91 2.51 2.73
C GLY A 62 -11.27 2.33 1.35
N VAL A 63 -10.00 1.94 1.28
CA VAL A 63 -9.32 1.66 0.00
C VAL A 63 -9.98 0.50 -0.74
N VAL A 64 -10.26 -0.61 -0.04
CA VAL A 64 -10.87 -1.83 -0.62
C VAL A 64 -12.26 -1.55 -1.19
N VAL A 65 -13.06 -0.73 -0.49
CA VAL A 65 -14.41 -0.35 -0.91
C VAL A 65 -14.37 0.72 -1.99
N GLY A 66 -13.54 1.75 -1.80
CA GLY A 66 -13.51 2.93 -2.65
C GLY A 66 -12.87 2.69 -4.01
N ALA A 67 -11.82 1.87 -4.09
CA ALA A 67 -11.14 1.56 -5.33
C ALA A 67 -12.09 1.08 -6.45
N PRO A 68 -12.88 0.00 -6.28
CA PRO A 68 -13.80 -0.46 -7.32
C PRO A 68 -14.95 0.53 -7.58
N ILE A 69 -15.54 1.11 -6.54
CA ILE A 69 -16.69 2.02 -6.68
C ILE A 69 -16.29 3.29 -7.46
N LEU A 70 -15.19 3.91 -7.06
CA LEU A 70 -14.72 5.14 -7.68
C LEU A 70 -14.11 4.88 -9.06
N MET A 71 -13.42 3.76 -9.28
CA MET A 71 -12.97 3.42 -10.64
C MET A 71 -14.15 3.18 -11.58
N LEU A 72 -15.19 2.45 -11.17
CA LEU A 72 -16.36 2.19 -12.02
C LEU A 72 -17.14 3.47 -12.34
N THR A 73 -17.36 4.33 -11.34
CA THR A 73 -18.13 5.57 -11.52
C THR A 73 -17.36 6.64 -12.31
N THR A 74 -16.02 6.61 -12.29
CA THR A 74 -15.18 7.56 -13.03
C THR A 74 -14.57 6.98 -14.32
N ALA A 75 -14.83 5.71 -14.64
CA ALA A 75 -14.25 4.98 -15.76
C ALA A 75 -14.35 5.72 -17.10
N ASN A 76 -15.47 6.38 -17.35
CA ASN A 76 -15.71 7.07 -18.63
C ASN A 76 -15.48 8.59 -18.57
N MET A 77 -14.96 9.10 -17.44
CA MET A 77 -14.64 10.52 -17.31
C MET A 77 -13.30 10.84 -17.99
N LYS A 78 -13.12 12.10 -18.39
CA LYS A 78 -11.80 12.58 -18.82
C LYS A 78 -10.83 12.48 -17.65
N LYS A 79 -9.61 11.96 -17.89
CA LYS A 79 -8.63 11.59 -16.84
C LYS A 79 -8.40 12.70 -15.80
N ARG A 80 -8.30 13.94 -16.26
CA ARG A 80 -8.14 15.11 -15.39
C ARG A 80 -9.29 15.27 -14.38
N HIS A 81 -10.54 15.06 -14.81
CA HIS A 81 -11.70 15.23 -13.93
C HIS A 81 -11.72 14.15 -12.84
N ALA A 82 -11.39 12.90 -13.20
CA ALA A 82 -11.26 11.83 -12.22
C ALA A 82 -10.19 12.16 -11.16
N LEU A 83 -8.99 12.57 -11.59
CA LEU A 83 -7.90 12.96 -10.68
C LEU A 83 -8.29 14.13 -9.77
N VAL A 84 -8.99 15.15 -10.31
CA VAL A 84 -9.48 16.29 -9.51
C VAL A 84 -10.50 15.83 -8.46
N ILE A 85 -11.43 14.95 -8.80
CA ILE A 85 -12.40 14.39 -7.83
C ILE A 85 -11.67 13.67 -6.71
N PHE A 86 -10.72 12.80 -7.04
CA PHE A 86 -9.99 12.03 -6.03
C PHE A 86 -9.15 12.91 -5.12
N LEU A 87 -8.45 13.90 -5.68
CA LEU A 87 -7.68 14.86 -4.88
C LEU A 87 -8.58 15.76 -4.02
N THR A 88 -9.79 16.08 -4.48
CA THR A 88 -10.79 16.80 -3.68
C THR A 88 -11.22 15.95 -2.47
N LEU A 89 -11.52 14.67 -2.71
CA LEU A 89 -11.86 13.74 -1.64
C LEU A 89 -10.70 13.58 -0.65
N MET A 90 -9.46 13.45 -1.13
CA MET A 90 -8.27 13.40 -0.29
C MET A 90 -8.11 14.66 0.55
N PHE A 91 -8.28 15.85 -0.04
CA PHE A 91 -8.20 17.13 0.65
C PHE A 91 -9.23 17.20 1.78
N ILE A 92 -10.50 16.96 1.48
CA ILE A 92 -11.60 17.05 2.44
C ILE A 92 -11.43 16.01 3.55
N ALA A 93 -11.23 14.74 3.20
CA ALA A 93 -11.23 13.66 4.18
C ALA A 93 -10.01 13.71 5.12
N ASN A 94 -8.81 14.07 4.62
CA ASN A 94 -7.65 14.28 5.50
C ASN A 94 -7.83 15.52 6.38
N GLY A 95 -8.45 16.58 5.85
CA GLY A 95 -8.78 17.78 6.62
C GLY A 95 -9.75 17.49 7.77
N LEU A 96 -10.81 16.73 7.47
CA LEU A 96 -11.75 16.24 8.48
C LEU A 96 -11.04 15.35 9.52
N SER A 97 -10.16 14.45 9.08
CA SER A 97 -9.39 13.58 9.99
C SER A 97 -8.51 14.39 10.95
N ALA A 98 -7.89 15.49 10.47
CA ALA A 98 -7.11 16.40 11.32
C ALA A 98 -7.98 17.13 12.35
N MET A 99 -9.26 17.37 12.03
CA MET A 99 -10.23 18.06 12.88
C MET A 99 -11.04 17.13 13.79
N ALA A 100 -10.85 15.80 13.71
CA ALA A 100 -11.63 14.82 14.47
C ALA A 100 -11.59 15.09 15.98
N THR A 101 -12.74 15.23 16.64
CA THR A 101 -12.82 15.50 18.09
C THR A 101 -13.02 14.26 18.93
N SER A 102 -13.30 13.11 18.32
CA SER A 102 -13.35 11.80 18.97
C SER A 102 -12.70 10.72 18.10
N LEU A 103 -12.40 9.57 18.70
CA LEU A 103 -11.83 8.44 17.98
C LEU A 103 -12.78 7.89 16.92
N GLU A 104 -14.09 7.84 17.20
CA GLU A 104 -15.11 7.37 16.25
C GLU A 104 -15.19 8.28 15.03
N GLN A 105 -15.12 9.61 15.23
CA GLN A 105 -15.03 10.55 14.12
C GLN A 105 -13.77 10.31 13.29
N LEU A 106 -12.62 10.11 13.95
CA LEU A 106 -11.38 9.82 13.25
C LEU A 106 -11.50 8.54 12.42
N ILE A 107 -12.07 7.46 12.98
CA ILE A 107 -12.30 6.20 12.27
C ILE A 107 -13.14 6.41 10.99
N VAL A 108 -14.26 7.15 11.09
CA VAL A 108 -15.11 7.46 9.94
C VAL A 108 -14.36 8.29 8.90
N PHE A 109 -13.66 9.35 9.32
CA PHE A 109 -12.92 10.20 8.39
C PHE A 109 -11.72 9.49 7.76
N ARG A 110 -11.12 8.52 8.45
CA ARG A 110 -10.08 7.65 7.91
C ARG A 110 -10.64 6.70 6.86
N PHE A 111 -11.80 6.10 7.09
CA PHE A 111 -12.50 5.35 6.05
C PHE A 111 -12.75 6.21 4.80
N LEU A 112 -13.24 7.44 4.97
CA LEU A 112 -13.42 8.38 3.85
C LEU A 112 -12.11 8.75 3.16
N SER A 113 -11.03 8.89 3.92
CA SER A 113 -9.69 9.21 3.39
C SER A 113 -9.12 8.07 2.55
N GLY A 114 -9.48 6.83 2.87
CA GLY A 114 -9.09 5.64 2.11
C GLY A 114 -9.82 5.50 0.78
N LEU A 115 -11.08 5.96 0.68
CA LEU A 115 -11.90 5.80 -0.53
C LEU A 115 -11.19 6.19 -1.84
N PRO A 116 -10.63 7.42 -1.99
CA PRO A 116 -10.00 7.85 -3.23
C PRO A 116 -8.66 7.18 -3.53
N HIS A 117 -8.07 6.45 -2.59
CA HIS A 117 -6.68 5.96 -2.69
C HIS A 117 -6.46 5.11 -3.93
N GLY A 118 -7.08 3.92 -3.97
CA GLY A 118 -6.83 2.97 -5.06
C GLY A 118 -7.27 3.51 -6.42
N ALA A 119 -8.31 4.34 -6.45
CA ALA A 119 -8.81 4.96 -7.68
C ALA A 119 -7.86 6.05 -8.21
N TYR A 120 -7.31 6.90 -7.34
CA TYR A 120 -6.27 7.85 -7.73
C TYR A 120 -5.02 7.13 -8.23
N PHE A 121 -4.56 6.12 -7.50
CA PHE A 121 -3.37 5.36 -7.84
C PHE A 121 -3.49 4.71 -9.23
N GLY A 122 -4.61 4.02 -9.49
CA GLY A 122 -4.90 3.43 -10.79
C GLY A 122 -4.98 4.47 -11.91
N ALA A 123 -5.72 5.57 -11.70
CA ALA A 123 -5.86 6.64 -12.70
C ALA A 123 -4.52 7.32 -13.03
N ALA A 124 -3.66 7.54 -12.02
CA ALA A 124 -2.34 8.14 -12.19
C ALA A 124 -1.40 7.23 -12.99
N ILE A 125 -1.38 5.93 -12.70
CA ILE A 125 -0.60 4.93 -13.46
C ILE A 125 -1.07 4.86 -14.91
N LEU A 126 -2.39 4.80 -15.13
CA LEU A 126 -2.95 4.76 -16.49
C LEU A 126 -2.66 6.04 -17.27
N LEU A 127 -2.68 7.21 -16.63
CA LEU A 127 -2.28 8.45 -17.29
C LEU A 127 -0.79 8.45 -17.63
N ALA A 128 0.08 8.00 -16.72
CA ALA A 128 1.51 7.91 -16.97
C ALA A 128 1.85 6.92 -18.10
N ALA A 129 1.14 5.80 -18.18
CA ALA A 129 1.30 4.81 -19.24
C ALA A 129 0.88 5.35 -20.63
N ASP A 130 -0.20 6.14 -20.69
CA ASP A 130 -0.71 6.68 -21.96
C ASP A 130 0.15 7.79 -22.56
N ILE A 131 0.81 8.59 -21.71
CA ILE A 131 1.74 9.63 -22.17
C ILE A 131 3.16 9.10 -22.41
N ALA A 132 3.40 7.82 -22.10
CA ALA A 132 4.71 7.20 -22.26
C ALA A 132 4.97 6.78 -23.71
N PRO A 133 6.20 6.96 -24.21
CA PRO A 133 6.66 6.30 -25.44
C PRO A 133 6.49 4.77 -25.34
N GLN A 134 6.30 4.11 -26.49
CA GLN A 134 5.95 2.69 -26.60
C GLN A 134 6.85 1.75 -25.77
N ASP A 135 8.16 2.05 -25.69
CA ASP A 135 9.15 1.24 -24.96
C ASP A 135 9.54 1.78 -23.57
N LYS A 136 8.84 2.82 -23.08
CA LYS A 136 9.18 3.51 -21.82
C LYS A 136 8.04 3.52 -20.79
N ARG A 137 6.96 2.77 -21.03
CA ARG A 137 5.79 2.67 -20.14
C ARG A 137 6.17 2.34 -18.70
N ALA A 138 6.97 1.29 -18.49
CA ALA A 138 7.41 0.88 -17.16
C ALA A 138 8.19 1.99 -16.42
N SER A 139 9.06 2.72 -17.13
CA SER A 139 9.82 3.85 -16.57
C SER A 139 8.90 5.00 -16.13
N TYR A 140 7.85 5.30 -16.88
CA TYR A 140 6.90 6.36 -16.55
C TYR A 140 6.03 5.99 -15.35
N ILE A 141 5.57 4.74 -15.31
CA ILE A 141 4.85 4.20 -14.14
C ILE A 141 5.75 4.25 -12.90
N SER A 142 7.01 3.81 -13.01
CA SER A 142 7.98 3.85 -11.92
C SER A 142 8.19 5.26 -11.36
N LYS A 143 8.22 6.30 -12.21
CA LYS A 143 8.31 7.70 -11.77
C LYS A 143 7.11 8.13 -10.92
N VAL A 144 5.91 7.63 -11.21
CA VAL A 144 4.73 7.88 -10.38
C VAL A 144 4.81 7.10 -9.06
N PHE A 145 5.28 5.85 -9.08
CA PHE A 145 5.54 5.07 -7.86
C PHE A 145 6.58 5.70 -6.95
N MET A 146 7.56 6.43 -7.51
CA MET A 146 8.62 7.07 -6.74
C MET A 146 8.08 8.03 -5.65
N GLY A 147 6.90 8.62 -5.85
CA GLY A 147 6.22 9.40 -4.82
C GLY A 147 5.93 8.58 -3.56
N LEU A 148 5.39 7.37 -3.71
CA LEU A 148 5.13 6.44 -2.61
C LEU A 148 6.42 6.02 -1.90
N THR A 149 7.48 5.73 -2.66
CA THR A 149 8.82 5.40 -2.12
C THR A 149 9.40 6.55 -1.29
N ILE A 150 9.32 7.79 -1.80
CA ILE A 150 9.80 8.95 -1.07
C ILE A 150 8.95 9.18 0.19
N ALA A 151 7.65 8.93 0.13
CA ALA A 151 6.77 9.03 1.28
C ALA A 151 7.20 8.08 2.39
N THR A 152 7.51 6.82 2.10
CA THR A 152 7.88 5.85 3.14
C THR A 152 9.28 6.08 3.71
N ILE A 153 10.27 6.46 2.88
CA ILE A 153 11.65 6.68 3.34
C ILE A 153 11.84 8.02 4.04
N VAL A 154 11.19 9.07 3.56
CA VAL A 154 11.45 10.46 3.97
C VAL A 154 10.20 11.09 4.60
N GLY A 155 9.06 10.96 3.93
CA GLY A 155 7.81 11.58 4.37
C GLY A 155 7.37 11.12 5.76
N VAL A 156 7.22 9.81 5.96
CA VAL A 156 6.74 9.20 7.21
C VAL A 156 7.67 9.52 8.39
N PRO A 157 9.00 9.39 8.31
CA PRO A 157 9.89 9.82 9.39
C PRO A 157 9.77 11.30 9.74
N ILE A 158 9.74 12.19 8.73
CA ILE A 158 9.59 13.64 8.98
C ILE A 158 8.27 13.92 9.68
N VAL A 159 7.18 13.33 9.19
CA VAL A 159 5.85 13.52 9.75
C VAL A 159 5.71 12.89 11.14
N THR A 160 6.42 11.78 11.40
CA THR A 160 6.52 11.18 12.74
C THR A 160 7.16 12.17 13.72
N LEU A 161 8.27 12.81 13.34
CA LEU A 161 8.91 13.85 14.16
C LEU A 161 7.98 15.05 14.38
N VAL A 162 7.25 15.49 13.36
CA VAL A 162 6.25 16.56 13.49
C VAL A 162 5.14 16.15 14.47
N GLY A 163 4.67 14.91 14.41
CA GLY A 163 3.71 14.36 15.35
C GLY A 163 4.18 14.39 16.79
N GLN A 164 5.42 13.93 17.01
CA GLN A 164 6.03 13.84 18.34
C GLN A 164 6.32 15.20 18.97
N ASN A 165 6.74 16.19 18.17
CA ASN A 165 7.13 17.51 18.68
C ASN A 165 5.99 18.53 18.67
N LEU A 166 4.98 18.34 17.83
CA LEU A 166 3.83 19.23 17.71
C LEU A 166 2.52 18.48 17.99
N SER A 167 1.92 17.90 16.95
CA SER A 167 0.67 17.15 17.06
C SER A 167 0.45 16.31 15.82
N TRP A 168 -0.14 15.14 16.00
CA TRP A 168 -0.54 14.30 14.87
C TRP A 168 -1.57 14.93 13.94
N ARG A 169 -2.33 15.92 14.45
CA ARG A 169 -3.30 16.68 13.64
C ARG A 169 -2.61 17.46 12.52
N TYR A 170 -1.46 18.06 12.79
CA TYR A 170 -0.70 18.82 11.78
C TYR A 170 -0.21 17.95 10.62
N CYS A 171 -0.02 16.66 10.88
CA CYS A 171 0.42 15.69 9.89
C CYS A 171 -0.68 15.43 8.85
N LEU A 172 -1.90 15.20 9.32
CA LEU A 172 -3.08 15.04 8.46
C LEU A 172 -3.50 16.36 7.80
N ALA A 173 -3.37 17.49 8.50
CA ALA A 173 -3.58 18.81 7.92
C ALA A 173 -2.57 19.10 6.81
N GLY A 174 -1.30 18.70 6.98
CA GLY A 174 -0.27 18.77 5.96
C GLY A 174 -0.60 17.92 4.74
N ALA A 175 -1.05 16.67 4.94
CA ALA A 175 -1.51 15.82 3.84
C ALA A 175 -2.70 16.42 3.09
N SER A 176 -3.65 17.03 3.81
CA SER A 176 -4.77 17.79 3.23
C SER A 176 -4.27 18.98 2.40
N ALA A 177 -3.40 19.84 2.97
CA ALA A 177 -2.84 20.98 2.26
C ALA A 177 -2.08 20.57 0.98
N LEU A 178 -1.28 19.50 1.05
CA LEU A 178 -0.60 18.94 -0.11
C LEU A 178 -1.59 18.40 -1.16
N ALA A 179 -2.70 17.78 -0.74
CA ALA A 179 -3.75 17.35 -1.67
C ALA A 179 -4.41 18.54 -2.39
N LEU A 180 -4.60 19.68 -1.70
CA LEU A 180 -5.07 20.91 -2.32
C LEU A 180 -4.06 21.46 -3.34
N VAL A 181 -2.76 21.46 -3.00
CA VAL A 181 -1.70 21.87 -3.93
C VAL A 181 -1.67 20.95 -5.15
N ALA A 182 -1.71 19.63 -4.94
CA ALA A 182 -1.77 18.65 -6.01
C ALA A 182 -3.01 18.84 -6.88
N LEU A 183 -4.17 19.14 -6.29
CA LEU A 183 -5.42 19.41 -6.99
C LEU A 183 -5.28 20.60 -7.95
N VAL A 184 -4.72 21.72 -7.47
CA VAL A 184 -4.46 22.91 -8.29
C VAL A 184 -3.47 22.57 -9.40
N CYS A 185 -2.38 21.87 -9.08
CA CYS A 185 -1.38 21.45 -10.05
C CYS A 185 -1.96 20.52 -11.13
N VAL A 186 -2.79 19.54 -10.77
CA VAL A 186 -3.47 18.65 -11.73
C VAL A 186 -4.38 19.47 -12.63
N TYR A 187 -5.16 20.40 -12.06
CA TYR A 187 -6.09 21.19 -12.84
C TYR A 187 -5.40 22.03 -13.91
N VAL A 188 -4.22 22.59 -13.59
CA VAL A 188 -3.42 23.46 -14.47
C VAL A 188 -2.56 22.65 -15.45
N VAL A 189 -1.88 21.61 -14.98
CA VAL A 189 -0.81 20.91 -15.74
C VAL A 189 -1.36 19.73 -16.55
N VAL A 190 -2.35 19.00 -16.03
CA VAL A 190 -2.83 17.77 -16.70
C VAL A 190 -3.79 18.16 -17.82
N PRO A 191 -3.55 17.70 -19.06
CA PRO A 191 -4.46 17.96 -20.19
C PRO A 191 -5.80 17.23 -20.02
N LYS A 192 -6.85 17.76 -20.68
CA LYS A 192 -8.14 17.08 -20.81
C LYS A 192 -8.06 15.96 -21.86
N ILE A 193 -7.36 14.87 -21.55
CA ILE A 193 -7.31 13.68 -22.41
C ILE A 193 -8.64 12.93 -22.29
N GLU A 194 -9.27 12.64 -23.43
CA GLU A 194 -10.44 11.78 -23.48
C GLU A 194 -10.05 10.34 -23.18
N ASN A 195 -10.94 9.59 -22.54
CA ASN A 195 -10.67 8.18 -22.34
C ASN A 195 -10.86 7.45 -23.67
N SER A 196 -9.75 7.09 -24.32
CA SER A 196 -9.72 6.46 -25.64
C SER A 196 -10.22 5.01 -25.63
N GLN A 197 -10.32 4.39 -24.45
CA GLN A 197 -10.91 3.06 -24.28
C GLN A 197 -11.90 3.07 -23.10
N PRO A 198 -13.23 3.10 -23.35
CA PRO A 198 -14.20 2.90 -22.28
C PRO A 198 -13.96 1.52 -21.67
N SER A 199 -13.57 1.48 -20.39
CA SER A 199 -13.24 0.23 -19.73
C SER A 199 -14.51 -0.56 -19.44
N ASN A 200 -14.64 -1.76 -19.99
CA ASN A 200 -15.63 -2.74 -19.54
C ASN A 200 -15.09 -3.50 -18.32
N LEU A 201 -14.81 -2.78 -17.23
CA LEU A 201 -14.34 -3.35 -15.95
C LEU A 201 -15.24 -4.49 -15.46
N ILE A 202 -16.55 -4.42 -15.75
CA ILE A 202 -17.54 -5.46 -15.43
C ILE A 202 -17.19 -6.79 -16.13
N ASN A 203 -16.70 -6.76 -17.36
CA ASN A 203 -16.32 -7.97 -18.10
C ASN A 203 -15.02 -8.59 -17.57
N GLU A 204 -14.20 -7.82 -16.84
CA GLU A 204 -12.96 -8.31 -16.22
C GLU A 204 -13.19 -9.06 -14.88
N PHE A 205 -14.40 -9.00 -14.30
CA PHE A 205 -14.74 -9.79 -13.09
C PHE A 205 -14.64 -11.30 -13.31
N GLY A 206 -14.62 -11.76 -14.58
CA GLY A 206 -14.35 -13.16 -14.93
C GLY A 206 -13.06 -13.71 -14.32
N VAL A 207 -12.07 -12.86 -14.04
CA VAL A 207 -10.80 -13.24 -13.38
C VAL A 207 -11.03 -13.84 -11.99
N LEU A 208 -12.04 -13.38 -11.26
CA LEU A 208 -12.38 -13.89 -9.92
C LEU A 208 -12.93 -15.33 -9.93
N LYS A 209 -13.32 -15.87 -11.09
CA LYS A 209 -13.75 -17.27 -11.20
C LYS A 209 -12.58 -18.25 -11.09
N ASN A 210 -11.34 -17.78 -11.31
CA ASN A 210 -10.16 -18.62 -11.27
C ASN A 210 -9.71 -18.86 -9.82
N LYS A 211 -9.74 -20.12 -9.38
CA LYS A 211 -9.33 -20.52 -8.02
C LYS A 211 -7.87 -20.16 -7.71
N LEU A 212 -6.99 -20.18 -8.72
CA LEU A 212 -5.58 -19.82 -8.56
C LEU A 212 -5.40 -18.35 -8.18
N VAL A 213 -6.27 -17.46 -8.70
CA VAL A 213 -6.26 -16.03 -8.34
C VAL A 213 -6.52 -15.86 -6.85
N TRP A 214 -7.50 -16.57 -6.28
CA TRP A 214 -7.77 -16.52 -4.84
C TRP A 214 -6.64 -17.09 -3.99
N SER A 215 -5.99 -18.16 -4.45
CA SER A 215 -4.81 -18.70 -3.76
C SER A 215 -3.68 -17.66 -3.70
N ILE A 216 -3.38 -17.01 -4.83
CA ILE A 216 -2.33 -15.98 -4.91
C ILE A 216 -2.72 -14.73 -4.11
N LEU A 217 -3.97 -14.26 -4.20
CA LEU A 217 -4.45 -13.14 -3.39
C LEU A 217 -4.42 -13.48 -1.89
N GLY A 218 -4.68 -14.73 -1.51
CA GLY A 218 -4.59 -15.18 -0.12
C GLY A 218 -3.17 -15.09 0.45
N ILE A 219 -2.13 -15.29 -0.37
CA ILE A 219 -0.74 -15.05 0.03
C ILE A 219 -0.57 -13.59 0.46
N VAL A 220 -1.13 -12.65 -0.32
CA VAL A 220 -1.08 -11.22 0.02
C VAL A 220 -1.90 -10.93 1.27
N ILE A 221 -3.19 -11.26 1.23
CA ILE A 221 -4.16 -10.90 2.27
C ILE A 221 -3.71 -11.39 3.65
N ILE A 222 -3.26 -12.64 3.73
CA ILE A 222 -2.88 -13.26 5.00
C ILE A 222 -1.41 -12.98 5.31
N GLY A 223 -0.51 -13.23 4.36
CA GLY A 223 0.94 -13.10 4.57
C GLY A 223 1.36 -11.67 4.90
N PHE A 224 0.94 -10.69 4.10
CA PHE A 224 1.27 -9.29 4.36
C PHE A 224 0.58 -8.72 5.60
N GLY A 225 -0.47 -9.36 6.11
CA GLY A 225 -1.07 -8.99 7.38
C GLY A 225 -0.04 -8.98 8.51
N GLY A 226 0.97 -9.85 8.45
CA GLY A 226 2.07 -9.86 9.42
C GLY A 226 2.95 -8.61 9.38
N VAL A 227 3.25 -8.08 8.18
CA VAL A 227 4.00 -6.82 8.01
C VAL A 227 3.25 -5.68 8.67
N PHE A 228 1.96 -5.53 8.33
CA PHE A 228 1.13 -4.44 8.83
C PHE A 228 0.84 -4.58 10.33
N CYS A 229 0.80 -5.81 10.87
CA CYS A 229 0.69 -6.06 12.30
C CYS A 229 1.89 -5.46 13.06
N ILE A 230 3.12 -5.85 12.70
CA ILE A 230 4.33 -5.32 13.35
C ILE A 230 4.44 -3.82 13.12
N TYR A 231 4.27 -3.37 11.87
CA TYR A 231 4.47 -1.98 11.50
C TYR A 231 3.50 -1.04 12.21
N THR A 232 2.29 -1.50 12.55
CA THR A 232 1.31 -0.71 13.31
C THR A 232 1.71 -0.46 14.75
N TYR A 233 2.25 -1.48 15.44
CA TYR A 233 2.53 -1.44 16.88
C TYR A 233 4.01 -1.28 17.21
N ILE A 234 4.82 -0.95 16.19
CA ILE A 234 6.26 -0.73 16.31
C ILE A 234 6.59 0.44 17.25
N ALA A 235 5.80 1.51 17.22
CA ALA A 235 5.99 2.66 18.09
C ALA A 235 5.69 2.31 19.55
N ASP A 236 4.59 1.59 19.80
CA ASP A 236 4.29 1.04 21.13
C ASP A 236 5.40 0.09 21.61
N THR A 237 5.95 -0.74 20.71
CA THR A 237 7.07 -1.63 21.05
C THR A 237 8.32 -0.84 21.47
N ILE A 238 8.68 0.20 20.72
CA ILE A 238 9.85 1.03 21.00
C ILE A 238 9.72 1.78 22.33
N LEU A 239 8.51 2.26 22.65
CA LEU A 239 8.25 3.04 23.86
C LEU A 239 8.07 2.17 25.11
N VAL A 240 7.37 1.04 24.98
CA VAL A 240 6.96 0.20 26.13
C VAL A 240 7.94 -0.95 26.40
N VAL A 241 8.58 -1.51 25.36
CA VAL A 241 9.44 -2.70 25.50
C VAL A 241 10.92 -2.36 25.36
N THR A 242 11.27 -1.56 24.35
CA THR A 242 12.65 -1.12 24.15
C THR A 242 13.02 0.04 25.09
N GLU A 243 12.02 0.80 25.55
CA GLU A 243 12.15 1.93 26.48
C GLU A 243 13.16 2.99 25.99
N THR A 244 13.15 3.29 24.68
CA THR A 244 14.05 4.30 24.09
C THR A 244 13.32 5.61 23.78
N PRO A 245 14.05 6.74 23.63
CA PRO A 245 13.44 8.02 23.36
C PRO A 245 12.63 8.03 22.06
N ALA A 246 11.48 8.70 22.03
CA ALA A 246 10.52 8.65 20.92
C ALA A 246 11.12 8.93 19.52
N TYR A 247 12.16 9.75 19.39
CA TYR A 247 12.79 10.03 18.09
C TYR A 247 13.34 8.78 17.39
N THR A 248 13.62 7.70 18.13
CA THR A 248 14.08 6.40 17.57
C THR A 248 13.02 5.74 16.69
N ILE A 249 11.73 6.03 16.91
CA ILE A 249 10.63 5.56 16.05
C ILE A 249 10.85 6.05 14.61
N SER A 250 11.24 7.32 14.43
CA SER A 250 11.49 7.88 13.10
C SER A 250 12.65 7.17 12.39
N ILE A 251 13.68 6.77 13.13
CA ILE A 251 14.80 5.99 12.58
C ILE A 251 14.32 4.59 12.16
N ALA A 252 13.50 3.93 12.97
CA ALA A 252 12.87 2.66 12.60
C ALA A 252 12.05 2.78 11.30
N MET A 253 11.30 3.88 11.12
CA MET A 253 10.55 4.15 9.88
C MET A 253 11.47 4.31 8.67
N VAL A 254 12.62 4.98 8.83
CA VAL A 254 13.65 5.07 7.78
C VAL A 254 14.17 3.67 7.44
N MET A 255 14.52 2.85 8.43
CA MET A 255 15.03 1.49 8.21
C MET A 255 14.01 0.61 7.48
N PHE A 256 12.73 0.72 7.85
CA PHE A 256 11.64 0.04 7.15
C PHE A 256 11.51 0.49 5.69
N GLY A 257 11.53 1.80 5.43
CA GLY A 257 11.45 2.37 4.08
C GLY A 257 12.64 1.99 3.18
N ILE A 258 13.86 2.01 3.73
CA ILE A 258 15.07 1.54 3.04
C ILE A 258 14.94 0.05 2.73
N GLY A 259 14.49 -0.75 3.71
CA GLY A 259 14.19 -2.17 3.54
C GLY A 259 13.21 -2.41 2.40
N CYS A 260 12.07 -1.71 2.38
CA CYS A 260 11.08 -1.79 1.30
C CYS A 260 11.69 -1.52 -0.08
N THR A 261 12.61 -0.55 -0.18
CA THR A 261 13.22 -0.17 -1.45
C THR A 261 14.25 -1.20 -1.93
N LEU A 262 15.15 -1.63 -1.04
CA LEU A 262 16.14 -2.65 -1.36
C LEU A 262 15.48 -4.01 -1.61
N GLY A 263 14.47 -4.35 -0.82
CA GLY A 263 13.67 -5.56 -0.98
C GLY A 263 12.97 -5.63 -2.33
N ASN A 264 12.32 -4.53 -2.78
CA ASN A 264 11.74 -4.44 -4.13
C ASN A 264 12.78 -4.75 -5.22
N TYR A 265 13.99 -4.20 -5.11
CA TYR A 265 15.04 -4.43 -6.10
C TYR A 265 15.60 -5.87 -6.05
N VAL A 266 15.93 -6.37 -4.86
CA VAL A 266 16.56 -7.69 -4.68
C VAL A 266 15.57 -8.82 -4.97
N LEU A 267 14.37 -8.75 -4.38
CA LEU A 267 13.34 -9.76 -4.59
C LEU A 267 12.79 -9.71 -6.01
N GLY A 268 12.67 -8.53 -6.62
CA GLY A 268 12.31 -8.40 -8.04
C GLY A 268 13.31 -9.12 -8.95
N LYS A 269 14.62 -8.93 -8.75
CA LYS A 269 15.65 -9.66 -9.51
C LYS A 269 15.64 -11.17 -9.28
N ALA A 270 15.35 -11.60 -8.05
CA ALA A 270 15.22 -13.02 -7.75
C ALA A 270 13.96 -13.62 -8.42
N ALA A 271 12.89 -12.83 -8.50
CA ALA A 271 11.63 -13.17 -9.15
C ALA A 271 11.78 -13.53 -10.63
N ASP A 272 12.58 -12.74 -11.34
CA ASP A 272 12.83 -12.92 -12.77
C ASP A 272 13.40 -14.32 -13.08
N ARG A 273 14.05 -14.95 -12.10
CA ARG A 273 14.58 -16.32 -12.23
C ARG A 273 13.56 -17.37 -11.79
N ALA A 274 12.93 -17.19 -10.63
CA ALA A 274 12.04 -18.19 -10.04
C ALA A 274 11.02 -17.58 -9.08
N ALA A 275 10.06 -16.80 -9.60
CA ALA A 275 9.06 -16.07 -8.82
C ALA A 275 8.37 -16.89 -7.72
N LEU A 276 7.97 -18.13 -8.02
CA LEU A 276 7.29 -19.00 -7.07
C LEU A 276 8.21 -19.42 -5.92
N ASN A 277 9.44 -19.88 -6.21
CA ASN A 277 10.40 -20.31 -5.18
C ASN A 277 10.89 -19.12 -4.34
N THR A 278 11.14 -17.97 -4.97
CA THR A 278 11.50 -16.72 -4.27
C THR A 278 10.42 -16.32 -3.27
N THR A 279 9.15 -16.46 -3.64
CA THR A 279 8.02 -16.13 -2.74
C THR A 279 8.01 -17.04 -1.50
N GLY A 280 8.18 -18.35 -1.66
CA GLY A 280 8.24 -19.29 -0.54
C GLY A 280 9.40 -19.02 0.41
N ILE A 281 10.62 -18.80 -0.12
CA ILE A 281 11.80 -18.47 0.68
C ILE A 281 11.63 -17.16 1.44
N ALA A 282 11.04 -16.15 0.81
CA ALA A 282 10.79 -14.86 1.44
C ALA A 282 9.77 -14.98 2.58
N LEU A 283 8.67 -15.74 2.40
CA LEU A 283 7.69 -16.01 3.47
C LEU A 283 8.31 -16.72 4.66
N ILE A 284 9.14 -17.75 4.44
CA ILE A 284 9.87 -18.45 5.51
C ILE A 284 10.79 -17.48 6.25
N SER A 285 11.52 -16.65 5.50
CA SER A 285 12.41 -15.63 6.06
C SER A 285 11.62 -14.64 6.93
N MET A 286 10.41 -14.24 6.51
CA MET A 286 9.55 -13.35 7.29
C MET A 286 9.00 -13.98 8.56
N ILE A 287 8.72 -15.28 8.57
CA ILE A 287 8.39 -16.00 9.82
C ILE A 287 9.57 -15.89 10.79
N ILE A 288 10.79 -16.15 10.32
CA ILE A 288 12.01 -16.08 11.15
C ILE A 288 12.22 -14.66 11.69
N PHE A 289 12.15 -13.64 10.83
CA PHE A 289 12.31 -12.25 11.26
C PHE A 289 11.19 -11.79 12.21
N SER A 290 9.96 -12.27 12.04
CA SER A 290 8.84 -11.95 12.95
C SER A 290 9.01 -12.60 14.32
N LEU A 291 9.57 -13.80 14.39
CA LEU A 291 9.93 -14.42 15.68
C LEU A 291 11.14 -13.71 16.31
N ALA A 292 12.13 -13.34 15.50
CA ALA A 292 13.30 -12.59 15.95
C ALA A 292 12.92 -11.17 16.44
N TYR A 293 11.86 -10.57 15.91
CA TYR A 293 11.35 -9.27 16.35
C TYR A 293 11.05 -9.24 17.86
N VAL A 294 10.47 -10.32 18.39
CA VAL A 294 10.10 -10.39 19.81
C VAL A 294 11.33 -10.27 20.70
N SER A 295 12.39 -11.05 20.44
CA SER A 295 13.62 -10.99 21.23
C SER A 295 14.49 -9.77 20.90
N ALA A 296 14.53 -9.35 19.63
CA ALA A 296 15.26 -8.17 19.18
C ALA A 296 14.68 -6.86 19.74
N SER A 297 13.41 -6.83 20.12
CA SER A 297 12.75 -5.63 20.68
C SER A 297 13.40 -5.11 21.97
N HIS A 298 14.19 -5.91 22.68
CA HIS A 298 14.95 -5.48 23.86
C HIS A 298 16.25 -4.73 23.52
N ASN A 299 16.65 -4.68 22.25
CA ASN A 299 17.84 -3.96 21.79
C ASN A 299 17.54 -3.17 20.51
N ILE A 300 17.59 -1.85 20.59
CA ILE A 300 17.21 -0.96 19.49
C ILE A 300 17.97 -1.22 18.18
N TRP A 301 19.24 -1.63 18.24
CA TRP A 301 20.04 -1.89 17.04
C TRP A 301 19.62 -3.18 16.34
N LEU A 302 19.35 -4.24 17.11
CA LEU A 302 18.80 -5.48 16.58
C LEU A 302 17.40 -5.27 16.03
N LEU A 303 16.58 -4.48 16.75
CA LEU A 303 15.24 -4.11 16.32
C LEU A 303 15.28 -3.40 14.95
N TYR A 304 16.16 -2.42 14.74
CA TYR A 304 16.33 -1.76 13.44
C TYR A 304 16.71 -2.74 12.32
N ALA A 305 17.62 -3.69 12.58
CA ALA A 305 18.00 -4.68 11.59
C ALA A 305 16.81 -5.57 11.21
N VAL A 306 16.05 -6.05 12.20
CA VAL A 306 14.85 -6.88 11.96
C VAL A 306 13.78 -6.09 11.21
N ILE A 307 13.54 -4.83 11.57
CA ILE A 307 12.58 -3.95 10.89
C ILE A 307 12.97 -3.70 9.44
N PHE A 308 14.26 -3.52 9.15
CA PHE A 308 14.75 -3.43 7.78
C PHE A 308 14.41 -4.70 6.98
N PHE A 309 14.65 -5.88 7.53
CA PHE A 309 14.34 -7.14 6.85
C PHE A 309 12.84 -7.38 6.69
N ILE A 310 12.03 -7.01 7.69
CA ILE A 310 10.57 -7.00 7.56
C ILE A 310 10.15 -6.03 6.45
N GLY A 311 10.76 -4.84 6.37
CA GLY A 311 10.53 -3.88 5.29
C GLY A 311 10.82 -4.48 3.91
N CYS A 312 11.88 -5.29 3.77
CA CYS A 312 12.21 -5.98 2.51
C CYS A 312 11.07 -6.84 1.95
N SER A 313 10.16 -7.33 2.81
CA SER A 313 9.01 -8.15 2.38
C SER A 313 8.02 -7.42 1.48
N LEU A 314 7.89 -6.09 1.57
CA LEU A 314 7.10 -5.29 0.62
C LEU A 314 7.59 -5.45 -0.82
N GLY A 315 8.83 -5.89 -1.00
CA GLY A 315 9.35 -6.38 -2.27
C GLY A 315 8.52 -7.47 -2.94
N LEU A 316 7.85 -8.32 -2.15
CA LEU A 316 6.99 -9.40 -2.64
C LEU A 316 5.74 -8.86 -3.37
N ALA A 317 5.38 -7.59 -3.20
CA ALA A 317 4.27 -6.97 -3.93
C ALA A 317 4.49 -7.01 -5.45
N THR A 318 5.71 -6.69 -5.88
CA THR A 318 6.09 -6.71 -7.29
C THR A 318 6.03 -8.12 -7.88
N LEU A 319 6.47 -9.12 -7.11
CA LEU A 319 6.40 -10.54 -7.45
C LEU A 319 4.97 -11.02 -7.67
N ILE A 320 4.07 -10.69 -6.75
CA ILE A 320 2.70 -11.16 -6.78
C ILE A 320 1.92 -10.50 -7.92
N GLN A 321 2.24 -9.24 -8.23
CA GLN A 321 1.69 -8.57 -9.40
C GLN A 321 2.08 -9.30 -10.70
N THR A 322 3.33 -9.72 -10.86
CA THR A 322 3.79 -10.52 -12.00
C THR A 322 3.09 -11.88 -12.08
N LEU A 323 3.02 -12.61 -10.96
CA LEU A 323 2.36 -13.92 -10.90
C LEU A 323 0.87 -13.86 -11.30
N LEU A 324 0.16 -12.78 -10.94
CA LEU A 324 -1.24 -12.61 -11.33
C LEU A 324 -1.38 -12.22 -12.82
N MET A 325 -0.43 -11.45 -13.37
CA MET A 325 -0.42 -11.12 -14.80
C MET A 325 -0.25 -12.37 -15.68
N ASP A 326 0.61 -13.31 -15.29
CA ASP A 326 0.80 -14.57 -16.00
C ASP A 326 -0.45 -15.47 -16.01
N VAL A 327 -1.35 -15.30 -15.02
CA VAL A 327 -2.56 -16.12 -14.87
C VAL A 327 -3.75 -15.59 -15.70
N SER A 328 -3.77 -14.30 -16.08
CA SER A 328 -4.83 -13.76 -16.96
C SER A 328 -4.32 -12.64 -17.89
N PRO A 329 -3.92 -12.99 -19.14
CA PRO A 329 -3.44 -12.03 -20.13
C PRO A 329 -4.49 -11.00 -20.61
N ASN A 330 -5.77 -11.20 -20.32
CA ASN A 330 -6.86 -10.36 -20.84
C ASN A 330 -7.46 -9.39 -19.79
N GLY A 331 -6.97 -9.39 -18.53
CA GLY A 331 -7.56 -8.65 -17.39
C GLY A 331 -6.59 -7.77 -16.61
N HIS A 332 -5.64 -7.13 -17.30
CA HIS A 332 -4.52 -6.41 -16.68
C HIS A 332 -4.93 -5.29 -15.71
N ALA A 333 -6.02 -4.57 -15.98
CA ALA A 333 -6.47 -3.46 -15.13
C ALA A 333 -7.13 -3.98 -13.84
N MET A 334 -8.01 -4.97 -13.94
CA MET A 334 -8.64 -5.61 -12.77
C MET A 334 -7.63 -6.32 -11.88
N ILE A 335 -6.61 -6.98 -12.44
CA ILE A 335 -5.53 -7.61 -11.66
C ILE A 335 -4.80 -6.60 -10.79
N GLY A 336 -4.40 -5.45 -11.35
CA GLY A 336 -3.74 -4.39 -10.58
C GLY A 336 -4.60 -3.87 -9.42
N ALA A 337 -5.90 -3.69 -9.67
CA ALA A 337 -6.85 -3.30 -8.63
C ALA A 337 -6.99 -4.37 -7.53
N LEU A 338 -7.06 -5.65 -7.90
CA LEU A 338 -7.18 -6.76 -6.96
C LEU A 338 -5.95 -6.90 -6.06
N VAL A 339 -4.74 -6.67 -6.60
CA VAL A 339 -3.51 -6.61 -5.80
C VAL A 339 -3.60 -5.50 -4.76
N GLN A 340 -3.99 -4.28 -5.16
CA GLN A 340 -4.11 -3.16 -4.23
C GLN A 340 -5.16 -3.43 -3.14
N CYS A 341 -6.30 -4.02 -3.51
CA CYS A 341 -7.32 -4.46 -2.56
C CYS A 341 -6.75 -5.51 -1.61
N ALA A 342 -6.04 -6.51 -2.09
CA ALA A 342 -5.45 -7.56 -1.25
C ALA A 342 -4.44 -7.00 -0.24
N PHE A 343 -3.57 -6.07 -0.66
CA PHE A 343 -2.65 -5.36 0.23
C PHE A 343 -3.38 -4.54 1.30
N ASN A 344 -4.49 -3.91 0.95
CA ASN A 344 -5.27 -3.13 1.90
C ASN A 344 -6.14 -4.02 2.81
N ILE A 345 -6.60 -5.18 2.37
CA ILE A 345 -7.21 -6.17 3.27
C ILE A 345 -6.14 -6.64 4.28
N ALA A 346 -4.92 -6.92 3.84
CA ALA A 346 -3.81 -7.21 4.74
C ALA A 346 -3.53 -6.06 5.73
N ASN A 347 -3.55 -4.81 5.25
CA ASN A 347 -3.42 -3.60 6.06
C ASN A 347 -4.64 -3.34 6.99
N ALA A 348 -5.76 -4.03 6.78
CA ALA A 348 -6.88 -4.03 7.73
C ALA A 348 -6.73 -5.14 8.77
N ILE A 349 -6.37 -6.36 8.34
CA ILE A 349 -6.23 -7.56 9.17
C ILE A 349 -5.07 -7.42 10.15
N GLY A 350 -3.91 -6.95 9.71
CA GLY A 350 -2.71 -6.84 10.54
C GLY A 350 -2.92 -6.03 11.82
N PRO A 351 -3.30 -4.73 11.72
CA PRO A 351 -3.65 -3.91 12.88
C PRO A 351 -4.74 -4.54 13.74
N TRP A 352 -5.77 -5.12 13.12
CA TRP A 352 -6.93 -5.66 13.83
C TRP A 352 -6.57 -6.88 14.69
N VAL A 353 -5.89 -7.87 14.12
CA VAL A 353 -5.48 -9.08 14.84
C VAL A 353 -4.41 -8.78 15.88
N GLY A 354 -3.42 -7.93 15.54
CA GLY A 354 -2.42 -7.48 16.51
C GLY A 354 -3.05 -6.72 17.68
N GLY A 355 -4.05 -5.89 17.40
CA GLY A 355 -4.81 -5.14 18.40
C GLY A 355 -5.65 -6.04 19.30
N MET A 356 -6.26 -7.11 18.76
CA MET A 356 -6.99 -8.09 19.57
C MET A 356 -6.08 -8.76 20.60
N VAL A 357 -4.85 -9.07 20.21
CA VAL A 357 -3.86 -9.70 21.09
C VAL A 357 -3.38 -8.69 22.14
N ILE A 358 -3.03 -7.46 21.75
CA ILE A 358 -2.67 -6.39 22.69
C ILE A 358 -3.81 -6.09 23.69
N ALA A 359 -5.07 -6.16 23.25
CA ALA A 359 -6.23 -5.95 24.13
C ALA A 359 -6.36 -7.01 25.25
N GLN A 360 -5.71 -8.17 25.12
CA GLN A 360 -5.64 -9.19 26.17
C GLN A 360 -4.56 -8.89 27.22
N GLY A 361 -3.83 -7.77 27.09
CA GLY A 361 -2.81 -7.33 28.04
C GLY A 361 -1.41 -7.83 27.75
N VAL A 362 -1.16 -8.37 26.55
CA VAL A 362 0.21 -8.74 26.15
C VAL A 362 1.05 -7.52 25.75
N LEU A 363 2.37 -7.70 25.75
CA LEU A 363 3.30 -6.64 25.35
C LEU A 363 3.24 -6.38 23.83
N PRO A 364 3.44 -5.13 23.37
CA PRO A 364 3.39 -4.81 21.94
C PRO A 364 4.39 -5.58 21.07
N ASN A 365 5.54 -6.01 21.61
CA ASN A 365 6.52 -6.80 20.86
C ASN A 365 6.00 -8.19 20.47
N GLU A 366 5.04 -8.75 21.22
CA GLU A 366 4.43 -10.06 20.93
C GLU A 366 3.58 -10.06 19.65
N THR A 367 3.31 -8.89 19.07
CA THR A 367 2.80 -8.79 17.69
C THR A 367 3.70 -9.49 16.67
N GLY A 368 4.98 -9.72 17.00
CA GLY A 368 5.88 -10.59 16.24
C GLY A 368 5.39 -12.04 16.13
N TYR A 369 4.81 -12.61 17.19
CA TYR A 369 4.22 -13.96 17.14
C TYR A 369 2.97 -13.98 16.25
N VAL A 370 2.13 -12.96 16.37
CA VAL A 370 0.94 -12.78 15.52
C VAL A 370 1.34 -12.68 14.04
N ALA A 371 2.36 -11.89 13.75
CA ALA A 371 2.89 -11.76 12.40
C ALA A 371 3.47 -13.07 11.88
N ALA A 372 4.19 -13.84 12.70
CA ALA A 372 4.69 -15.16 12.32
C ALA A 372 3.55 -16.13 11.95
N VAL A 373 2.43 -16.11 12.69
CA VAL A 373 1.23 -16.90 12.35
C VAL A 373 0.63 -16.45 11.03
N LEU A 374 0.51 -15.14 10.79
CA LEU A 374 0.00 -14.59 9.53
C LEU A 374 0.90 -14.93 8.33
N PHE A 375 2.22 -14.82 8.47
CA PHE A 375 3.16 -15.26 7.43
C PHE A 375 3.10 -16.76 7.19
N THR A 376 2.89 -17.56 8.23
CA THR A 376 2.65 -19.01 8.08
C THR A 376 1.37 -19.28 7.30
N GLY A 377 0.29 -18.55 7.57
CA GLY A 377 -0.93 -18.58 6.76
C GLY A 377 -0.67 -18.23 5.29
N GLY A 378 0.12 -17.19 5.03
CA GLY A 378 0.60 -16.84 3.68
C GLY A 378 1.40 -17.96 3.02
N LEU A 379 2.26 -18.65 3.77
CA LEU A 379 3.04 -19.80 3.30
C LEU A 379 2.14 -21.00 2.94
N ILE A 380 1.08 -21.24 3.71
CA ILE A 380 0.07 -22.27 3.39
C ILE A 380 -0.65 -21.92 2.09
N MET A 381 -1.07 -20.66 1.91
CA MET A 381 -1.69 -20.21 0.65
C MET A 381 -0.74 -20.34 -0.54
N TRP A 382 0.56 -20.10 -0.31
CA TRP A 382 1.61 -20.31 -1.32
C TRP A 382 1.76 -21.79 -1.69
N LEU A 383 1.77 -22.71 -0.71
CA LEU A 383 1.79 -24.16 -0.96
C LEU A 383 0.56 -24.60 -1.78
N LEU A 384 -0.63 -24.08 -1.46
CA LEU A 384 -1.84 -24.36 -2.23
C LEU A 384 -1.73 -23.87 -3.67
N SER A 385 -1.20 -22.66 -3.88
CA SER A 385 -0.94 -22.11 -5.21
C SER A 385 0.06 -22.99 -5.99
N TYR A 386 1.13 -23.44 -5.33
CA TYR A 386 2.15 -24.31 -5.91
C TYR A 386 1.55 -25.64 -6.40
N LEU A 387 0.75 -26.31 -5.55
CA LEU A 387 0.07 -27.56 -5.90
C LEU A 387 -0.92 -27.38 -7.06
N GLN A 388 -1.66 -26.28 -7.09
CA GLN A 388 -2.61 -25.96 -8.16
C GLN A 388 -1.90 -25.73 -9.50
N MET A 389 -0.77 -25.04 -9.51
CA MET A 389 0.02 -24.80 -10.73
C MET A 389 0.62 -26.12 -11.27
N ASN A 390 1.16 -26.97 -10.40
CA ASN A 390 1.72 -28.27 -10.82
C ASN A 390 0.64 -29.20 -11.38
N ASN A 391 -0.54 -29.27 -10.76
CA ASN A 391 -1.64 -30.08 -11.28
C ASN A 391 -2.13 -29.60 -12.65
N LYS A 392 -2.14 -28.28 -12.89
CA LYS A 392 -2.53 -27.71 -14.18
C LYS A 392 -1.51 -28.05 -15.29
N ASN A 393 -0.22 -28.01 -14.98
CA ASN A 393 0.83 -28.39 -15.93
C ASN A 393 0.78 -29.89 -16.26
N ALA A 394 0.56 -30.75 -15.25
CA ALA A 394 0.39 -32.18 -15.46
C ALA A 394 -0.83 -32.53 -16.32
N GLN A 395 -1.93 -31.78 -16.21
CA GLN A 395 -3.11 -31.95 -17.06
C GLN A 395 -2.86 -31.53 -18.52
N LEU A 396 -2.06 -30.48 -18.74
CA LEU A 396 -1.69 -30.03 -20.08
C LEU A 396 -0.74 -31.00 -20.78
N GLU A 397 0.16 -31.66 -20.04
CA GLU A 397 1.02 -32.72 -20.57
C GLU A 397 0.26 -34.02 -20.92
N GLN A 398 -0.94 -34.22 -20.34
CA GLN A 398 -1.75 -35.42 -20.54
C GLN A 398 -2.79 -35.31 -21.67
N CYS A 399 -3.00 -34.13 -22.27
CA CYS A 399 -3.84 -33.97 -23.46
C CYS A 399 -2.96 -34.04 -24.72
N PRO A 400 -3.00 -35.12 -25.53
CA PRO A 400 -2.38 -35.12 -26.85
C PRO A 400 -3.09 -34.09 -27.73
N ALA A 401 -2.30 -33.35 -28.52
CA ALA A 401 -2.75 -32.32 -29.46
C ALA A 401 -3.74 -32.84 -30.52
#